data_AF-A0A7C7XRI5-F1
#
_entry.id   AF-A0A7C7XRI5-F1
#
_cell.length_a   1.000
_cell.length_b   1.000
_cell.length_c   1.000
_cell.angle_alpha   90.00
_cell.angle_beta   90.00
_cell.angle_gamma   90.00
#
_symmetry.space_group_name_H-M   'P 1'
#
loop_
_entity.id
_entity.type
_entity.pdbx_description
1 polymer ?
#
loop_
_entity_poly.entity_id
_entity_poly.type
_entity_poly.pdbx_seq_one_letter_code
_entity_poly.pdbx_strand_id
1 'polypeptide(L)' 'MRKTLVFPFIIIIKFYQIFISPLLPTTCRYSPTCSEYCKQCLYKYGLISGSILGFKRIIKCNPWGGKGFNPVP' A
#
# COMPACT_ATOMS: atom_id res chain seq x y z
N MET A 1 17.34 12.24 3.00
CA MET A 1 17.77 12.13 1.58
C MET A 1 17.15 10.88 0.95
N ARG A 2 16.75 10.89 -0.33
CA ARG A 2 16.05 9.83 -1.13
C ARG A 2 14.50 9.84 -1.21
N LYS A 3 13.81 10.98 -1.11
CA LYS A 3 12.39 11.06 -1.59
C LYS A 3 12.28 10.88 -3.11
N THR A 4 13.35 11.14 -3.87
CA THR A 4 13.41 11.04 -5.34
C THR A 4 13.29 9.61 -5.88
N LEU A 5 13.80 8.60 -5.17
CA LEU A 5 13.71 7.19 -5.61
C LEU A 5 12.32 6.58 -5.43
N VAL A 6 11.47 7.20 -4.61
CA VAL A 6 10.11 6.71 -4.30
C VAL A 6 9.09 7.13 -5.37
N PHE A 7 9.36 8.25 -6.03
CA PHE A 7 8.46 8.85 -7.02
C PHE A 7 8.09 7.93 -8.19
N PRO A 8 9.03 7.25 -8.88
CA PRO A 8 8.67 6.33 -9.97
C PRO A 8 7.82 5.16 -9.46
N PHE A 9 8.10 4.62 -8.27
CA PHE A 9 7.32 3.54 -7.67
C PHE A 9 5.89 3.97 -7.34
N ILE A 10 5.72 5.17 -6.78
CA ILE A 10 4.39 5.71 -6.47
C ILE A 10 3.58 5.93 -7.75
N ILE A 11 4.21 6.39 -8.83
CA ILE A 11 3.54 6.57 -10.13
C ILE A 11 3.03 5.23 -10.66
N ILE A 12 3.85 4.17 -10.62
CA ILE A 12 3.44 2.83 -11.06
C ILE A 12 2.26 2.32 -10.22
N ILE A 13 2.34 2.48 -8.89
CA ILE A 13 1.25 2.09 -7.98
C ILE A 13 -0.03 2.88 -8.27
N LYS A 14 0.08 4.18 -8.54
CA LYS A 14 -1.07 5.04 -8.85
C LYS A 14 -1.67 4.71 -10.21
N PHE A 15 -0.85 4.38 -11.20
CA PHE A 15 -1.31 3.90 -12.50
C PHE A 15 -2.06 2.57 -12.32
N TYR A 16 -1.51 1.62 -11.56
CA TYR A 16 -2.19 0.39 -11.20
C TYR A 16 -3.52 0.66 -10.47
N GLN A 17 -3.55 1.60 -9.52
CA GLN A 17 -4.78 1.97 -8.80
C GLN A 17 -5.86 2.55 -9.72
N ILE A 18 -5.48 3.34 -10.73
CA ILE A 18 -6.45 4.01 -11.62
C ILE A 18 -6.95 3.06 -12.71
N PHE A 19 -6.06 2.31 -13.33
CA PHE A 19 -6.39 1.48 -14.49
C PHE A 19 -6.82 0.07 -14.12
N ILE A 20 -6.20 -0.53 -13.10
CA ILE A 20 -6.40 -1.94 -12.75
C ILE A 20 -7.31 -2.09 -11.53
N SER A 21 -7.14 -1.30 -10.46
CA SER A 21 -7.97 -1.44 -9.26
C SER A 21 -9.49 -1.34 -9.46
N PRO A 22 -10.08 -0.53 -10.36
CA PRO A 22 -11.54 -0.50 -10.55
C PRO A 22 -12.07 -1.75 -11.27
N LEU A 23 -11.21 -2.50 -11.96
CA LEU A 23 -11.55 -3.74 -12.65
C LEU A 23 -11.47 -4.96 -11.72
N LEU A 24 -10.82 -4.84 -10.55
CA LEU A 24 -10.74 -5.91 -9.56
C LEU A 24 -11.67 -5.67 -8.38
N PRO A 25 -12.31 -6.72 -7.85
CA PRO A 25 -13.07 -6.62 -6.62
C PRO A 25 -12.17 -6.18 -5.45
N THR A 26 -12.74 -5.47 -4.48
CA THR A 26 -12.02 -5.06 -3.27
C THR A 26 -11.69 -6.29 -2.41
N THR A 27 -10.50 -6.86 -2.63
CA THR A 27 -9.97 -7.99 -1.86
C THR A 27 -9.35 -7.58 -0.53
N CYS A 28 -9.08 -6.28 -0.36
CA CYS A 28 -8.50 -5.75 0.86
C CYS A 28 -9.49 -5.81 2.03
N ARG A 29 -9.12 -6.53 3.08
CA ARG A 29 -9.92 -6.70 4.32
C ARG A 29 -9.77 -5.56 5.31
N TYR A 30 -8.76 -4.73 5.11
CA TYR A 30 -8.52 -3.59 5.95
C TYR A 30 -8.76 -2.28 5.21
N SER A 31 -9.16 -1.27 5.97
CA SER A 31 -9.29 0.11 5.50
C SER A 31 -8.18 0.98 6.12
N PRO A 32 -7.48 1.82 5.36
CA PRO A 32 -7.49 1.92 3.89
C PRO A 32 -6.89 0.67 3.21
N THR A 33 -7.10 0.53 1.89
CA THR A 33 -6.63 -0.62 1.08
C THR A 33 -5.11 -0.81 1.19
N CYS A 34 -4.61 -2.02 0.92
CA CYS A 34 -3.18 -2.33 1.00
C CYS A 34 -2.34 -1.45 0.07
N SER A 35 -2.85 -1.10 -1.13
CA SER A 35 -2.16 -0.21 -2.07
C SER A 35 -2.08 1.23 -1.54
N GLU A 36 -3.17 1.74 -0.97
CA GLU A 36 -3.19 3.09 -0.40
C GLU A 36 -2.34 3.19 0.87
N TYR A 37 -2.39 2.16 1.73
CA TYR A 37 -1.52 2.03 2.89
C TYR A 37 -0.04 2.02 2.46
N CYS A 38 0.31 1.24 1.43
CA CYS A 38 1.69 1.17 0.92
C CYS A 38 2.15 2.54 0.39
N LYS A 39 1.31 3.22 -0.38
CA LYS A 39 1.57 4.58 -0.88
C LYS A 39 1.80 5.57 0.27
N GLN A 40 0.95 5.57 1.29
CA GLN A 40 1.12 6.42 2.48
C GLN A 40 2.42 6.10 3.24
N CYS A 41 2.75 4.82 3.41
CA CYS A 41 4.00 4.39 4.03
C CYS A 41 5.22 4.85 3.22
N LEU A 42 5.17 4.75 1.90
CA LEU A 42 6.23 5.24 0.99
C LEU A 42 6.42 6.75 1.11
N TYR A 43 5.33 7.52 1.24
CA TYR A 43 5.38 8.97 1.47
C TYR A 43 6.00 9.35 2.83
N LYS A 44 5.66 8.62 3.89
CA LYS A 44 6.07 8.96 5.27
C LYS A 44 7.45 8.42 5.65
N TYR A 45 7.76 7.18 5.27
CA TYR A 45 8.96 6.45 5.68
C TYR A 45 10.00 6.24 4.56
N GLY A 46 9.68 6.60 3.32
CA GLY A 46 10.56 6.40 2.16
C GLY A 46 10.48 5.00 1.54
N LEU A 47 11.29 4.72 0.52
CA LEU A 47 11.16 3.49 -0.30
C LEU A 47 11.33 2.21 0.53
N ILE A 48 12.41 2.10 1.31
CA ILE A 48 12.79 0.85 1.98
C ILE A 48 11.84 0.56 3.13
N SER A 49 11.80 1.44 4.13
CA SER A 49 10.93 1.28 5.30
C SER A 49 9.45 1.27 4.93
N GLY A 50 9.04 2.10 3.96
CA GLY A 50 7.67 2.13 3.47
C GLY A 50 7.26 0.84 2.76
N SER A 51 8.14 0.26 1.94
CA SER A 51 7.88 -1.03 1.28
C SER A 51 7.79 -2.16 2.29
N ILE A 52 8.63 -2.19 3.33
CA ILE A 52 8.58 -3.21 4.37
C ILE A 52 7.25 -3.14 5.14
N LEU A 53 6.81 -1.93 5.52
CA LEU A 53 5.53 -1.70 6.20
C LEU A 53 4.33 -2.12 5.32
N GLY A 54 4.34 -1.74 4.04
CA GLY A 54 3.31 -2.11 3.08
C GLY A 54 3.27 -3.62 2.81
N PHE A 55 4.42 -4.27 2.64
CA PHE A 55 4.50 -5.70 2.39
C PHE A 55 4.03 -6.52 3.60
N LYS A 56 4.43 -6.12 4.81
CA LYS A 56 3.95 -6.72 6.07
C LYS A 56 2.42 -6.63 6.19
N ARG A 57 1.81 -5.56 5.65
CA ARG A 57 0.36 -5.38 5.59
C ARG A 57 -0.29 -6.37 4.62
N ILE A 58 0.27 -6.53 3.43
CA ILE A 58 -0.22 -7.46 2.40
C ILE A 58 -0.24 -8.89 2.93
N ILE A 59 0.83 -9.32 3.61
CA ILE A 59 0.90 -10.65 4.25
C ILE A 59 -0.21 -10.84 5.29
N LYS A 60 -0.52 -9.80 6.07
CA LYS A 60 -1.63 -9.83 7.05
C LYS A 60 -3.01 -9.75 6.40
N CYS A 61 -3.11 -9.36 5.14
CA CYS A 61 -4.37 -9.21 4.42
C CYS A 61 -4.79 -10.56 3.77
N ASN A 62 -4.90 -11.60 4.59
CA ASN A 62 -5.27 -12.95 4.18
C ASN A 62 -6.56 -13.43 4.88
N PRO A 63 -7.16 -14.55 4.42
CA PRO A 63 -8.33 -15.19 5.01
C PRO A 63 -8.31 -15.41 6.52
N TRP A 64 -7.15 -15.80 7.02
CA TRP A 64 -6.88 -16.04 8.43
C TRP A 64 -6.29 -14.83 9.17
N GLY A 65 -6.16 -13.71 8.47
CA GLY A 65 -5.73 -12.43 9.03
C GLY A 65 -6.88 -11.65 9.63
N GLY A 66 -6.56 -10.45 10.13
CA GLY A 66 -7.57 -9.56 10.68
C GLY A 66 -8.33 -8.77 9.60
N LYS A 67 -9.31 -7.99 10.08
CA LYS A 67 -10.07 -7.01 9.31
C LYS A 67 -10.24 -5.75 10.14
N GLY A 68 -10.47 -4.60 9.49
CA GLY A 68 -10.76 -3.34 10.18
C GLY A 68 -9.87 -2.18 9.79
N PHE A 69 -9.87 -1.11 10.60
CA PHE A 69 -9.11 0.10 10.34
C PHE A 69 -7.67 -0.02 10.85
N ASN A 70 -6.67 0.22 10.00
CA ASN A 70 -5.28 0.36 10.46
C ASN A 70 -4.65 1.52 9.65
N PRO A 71 -4.61 2.72 10.22
CA PRO A 71 -3.97 3.86 9.60
C PRO A 71 -2.45 3.67 9.60
N VAL A 72 -1.77 4.37 8.70
CA VAL A 72 -0.30 4.39 8.71
C VAL A 72 0.18 5.08 10.00
N PRO A 73 1.08 4.45 10.78
CA PRO A 73 1.64 5.05 11.99
C PRO A 73 2.43 6.31 11.67
#